data_AF-A0AAD8MCF0-F1
#
_entry.id   AF-A0AAD8MCF0-F1
#
_cell.length_a   1.000
_cell.length_b   1.000
_cell.length_c   1.000
_cell.angle_alpha   90.00
_cell.angle_beta   90.00
_cell.angle_gamma   90.00
#
_symmetry.space_group_name_H-M   'P 1'
#
loop_
_entity.id
_entity.type
_entity.pdbx_description
1 polymer ?
#
loop_
_entity_poly.entity_id
_entity_poly.type
_entity_poly.pdbx_seq_one_letter_code
_entity_poly.pdbx_strand_id
1 'polypeptide(L)'
;MSDQLAVGLSTGYLGSLTTFSGWNQKMVELGAQGKLASAVIGYFLGLVIVAYCIILGIETAEDFKWILGKLNTSSQPGRFRSRSNSKVGSFKIDVVVTVVLLVLLVLFYCLSGSLEMKEFNKGGSEVELLLACMVGPLGVWIRWFLAKNLNGQGLGKNGFLNWFPFGTLIANVSAACVMAVFAILKKEVNTQNFDTVATVIQFGLMGCLSTVSTFIAEFHNMKESNQRCRANAYAMVTILPSFIMGTLIYSVPYWINNYD
;
A
#
# COMPACT_ATOMS: atom_id res chain seq x y z
N MET A 1 8.42 17.68 15.68
CA MET A 1 9.06 16.67 14.84
C MET A 1 7.93 15.84 14.27
N SER A 2 7.76 15.86 12.94
CA SER A 2 6.44 15.91 12.29
C SER A 2 5.70 14.58 12.30
N ASP A 3 4.37 14.67 12.34
CA ASP A 3 3.41 13.56 12.16
C ASP A 3 3.71 12.76 10.88
N GLN A 4 4.41 13.36 9.92
CA GLN A 4 4.87 12.72 8.69
C GLN A 4 5.90 11.61 8.94
N LEU A 5 6.71 11.68 10.01
CA LEU A 5 7.65 10.61 10.35
C LEU A 5 6.94 9.38 10.95
N ALA A 6 5.93 9.61 11.80
CA ALA A 6 5.08 8.55 12.33
C ALA A 6 4.21 7.92 11.23
N VAL A 7 3.67 8.73 10.31
CA VAL A 7 2.99 8.26 9.09
C VAL A 7 3.96 7.48 8.21
N GLY A 8 5.19 7.96 8.01
CA GLY A 8 6.21 7.28 7.19
C GLY A 8 6.65 5.93 7.76
N LEU A 9 6.84 5.83 9.08
CA LEU A 9 7.27 4.60 9.76
C LEU A 9 6.14 3.57 9.83
N SER A 10 4.91 4.00 10.16
CA SER A 10 3.73 3.13 10.20
C SER A 10 3.29 2.69 8.81
N THR A 11 3.21 3.60 7.83
CA THR A 11 2.72 3.25 6.48
C THR A 11 3.77 2.60 5.59
N GLY A 12 5.06 2.92 5.77
CA GLY A 12 6.18 2.39 4.98
C GLY A 12 6.60 0.98 5.36
N TYR A 13 6.64 0.64 6.66
CA TYR A 13 7.00 -0.71 7.13
C TYR A 13 5.83 -1.70 6.98
N LEU A 14 4.58 -1.25 7.10
CA LEU A 14 3.40 -2.10 6.87
C LEU A 14 2.99 -2.25 5.41
N GLY A 15 3.30 -1.25 4.59
CA GLY A 15 3.05 -1.29 3.15
C GLY A 15 3.95 -2.29 2.42
N SER A 16 5.09 -2.68 3.00
CA SER A 16 6.01 -3.66 2.41
C SER A 16 5.64 -5.11 2.71
N LEU A 17 4.89 -5.39 3.79
CA LEU A 17 4.61 -6.75 4.24
C LEU A 17 3.35 -7.37 3.60
N THR A 18 2.38 -6.57 3.14
CA THR A 18 1.21 -7.06 2.40
C THR A 18 0.61 -5.98 1.48
N THR A 19 0.44 -6.29 0.19
CA THR A 19 -0.33 -5.45 -0.75
C THR A 19 -1.80 -5.86 -0.73
N PHE A 20 -2.73 -4.91 -0.88
CA PHE A 20 -4.16 -5.21 -0.75
C PHE A 20 -4.62 -6.09 -1.91
N SER A 21 -4.16 -5.78 -3.11
CA SER A 21 -4.50 -6.50 -4.32
C SER A 21 -3.97 -7.95 -4.30
N GLY A 22 -2.75 -8.17 -3.78
CA GLY A 22 -2.17 -9.51 -3.59
C GLY A 22 -2.91 -10.33 -2.53
N TRP A 23 -3.22 -9.70 -1.39
CA TRP A 23 -4.02 -10.32 -0.35
C TRP A 23 -5.41 -10.71 -0.86
N ASN A 24 -6.11 -9.80 -1.56
CA ASN A 24 -7.42 -10.05 -2.15
C ASN A 24 -7.36 -11.20 -3.17
N GLN A 25 -6.36 -11.19 -4.06
CA GLN A 25 -6.20 -12.24 -5.07
C GLN A 25 -6.02 -13.63 -4.42
N LYS A 26 -5.27 -13.73 -3.32
CA LYS A 26 -5.14 -14.99 -2.58
C LYS A 26 -6.45 -15.46 -1.96
N MET A 27 -7.27 -14.55 -1.46
CA MET A 27 -8.60 -14.92 -0.95
C MET A 27 -9.53 -15.37 -2.07
N VAL A 28 -9.48 -14.72 -3.24
CA VAL A 28 -10.24 -15.10 -4.43
C VAL A 28 -9.83 -16.48 -4.95
N GLU A 29 -8.52 -16.79 -4.99
CA GLU A 29 -8.00 -18.12 -5.34
C GLU A 29 -8.52 -19.21 -4.37
N LEU A 30 -8.47 -18.96 -3.06
CA LEU A 30 -9.03 -19.87 -2.06
C LEU A 30 -10.53 -20.08 -2.27
N GLY A 31 -11.27 -19.01 -2.57
CA GLY A 31 -12.69 -19.09 -2.91
C GLY A 31 -12.96 -19.92 -4.17
N ALA A 32 -12.14 -19.74 -5.22
CA ALA A 32 -12.24 -20.50 -6.46
C ALA A 32 -12.03 -22.01 -6.24
N GLN A 33 -11.14 -22.39 -5.32
CA GLN A 33 -10.89 -23.78 -4.93
C GLN A 33 -11.95 -24.38 -3.97
N GLY A 34 -13.07 -23.70 -3.75
CA GLY A 34 -14.11 -24.14 -2.81
C GLY A 34 -13.76 -23.95 -1.32
N LYS A 35 -12.62 -23.31 -1.00
CA LYS A 35 -12.16 -23.05 0.38
C LYS A 35 -12.64 -21.67 0.87
N LEU A 36 -13.93 -21.38 0.70
CA LEU A 36 -14.51 -20.08 1.11
C LEU A 36 -14.32 -19.79 2.61
N ALA A 37 -14.43 -20.80 3.47
CA ALA A 37 -14.17 -20.63 4.89
C ALA A 37 -12.73 -20.14 5.17
N SER A 38 -11.74 -20.70 4.46
CA SER A 38 -10.34 -20.27 4.55
C SER A 38 -10.14 -18.86 4.02
N ALA A 39 -10.86 -18.46 2.96
CA ALA A 39 -10.83 -17.08 2.45
C ALA A 39 -11.39 -16.08 3.49
N VAL A 40 -12.51 -16.41 4.14
CA VAL A 40 -13.11 -15.56 5.19
C VAL A 40 -12.17 -15.45 6.40
N ILE A 41 -11.61 -16.58 6.85
CA ILE A 41 -10.61 -16.60 7.93
C ILE A 41 -9.37 -15.78 7.54
N GLY A 42 -8.90 -15.88 6.30
CA GLY A 42 -7.76 -15.13 5.79
C GLY A 42 -8.00 -13.62 5.77
N TYR A 43 -9.22 -13.17 5.44
CA TYR A 43 -9.59 -11.76 5.59
C TYR A 43 -9.59 -11.32 7.05
N PHE A 44 -10.16 -12.12 7.95
CA PHE A 44 -10.20 -11.80 9.37
C PHE A 44 -8.80 -11.72 10.00
N LEU A 45 -7.96 -12.73 9.76
CA LEU A 45 -6.58 -12.76 10.23
C LEU A 45 -5.77 -11.60 9.64
N GLY A 46 -5.91 -11.32 8.34
CA GLY A 46 -5.23 -10.19 7.70
C GLY A 46 -5.59 -8.86 8.35
N LEU A 47 -6.88 -8.61 8.64
CA LEU A 47 -7.31 -7.40 9.33
C LEU A 47 -6.76 -7.30 10.76
N VAL A 48 -6.78 -8.39 11.52
CA VAL A 48 -6.25 -8.42 12.90
C VAL A 48 -4.75 -8.16 12.94
N ILE A 49 -3.98 -8.84 12.07
CA ILE A 49 -2.53 -8.71 12.00
C ILE A 49 -2.17 -7.27 11.65
N VAL A 50 -2.75 -6.71 10.59
CA VAL A 50 -2.38 -5.35 10.15
C VAL A 50 -2.84 -4.31 11.17
N ALA A 51 -4.01 -4.47 11.78
CA ALA A 51 -4.46 -3.57 12.84
C ALA A 51 -3.49 -3.58 14.04
N TYR A 52 -3.02 -4.76 14.45
CA TYR A 52 -2.03 -4.87 15.53
C TYR A 52 -0.69 -4.24 15.16
N CYS A 53 -0.23 -4.46 13.93
CA CYS A 53 1.01 -3.84 13.46
C CYS A 53 0.92 -2.31 13.40
N ILE A 54 -0.24 -1.70 13.09
CA ILE A 54 -0.39 -0.24 13.16
C ILE A 54 -0.20 0.24 14.60
N ILE A 55 -0.82 -0.45 15.57
CA ILE A 55 -0.68 -0.11 16.99
C ILE A 55 0.78 -0.20 17.42
N LEU A 56 1.46 -1.30 17.11
CA LEU A 56 2.90 -1.45 17.36
C LEU A 56 3.73 -0.36 16.67
N GLY A 57 3.38 0.01 15.44
CA GLY A 57 4.04 1.08 14.70
C GLY A 57 3.90 2.45 15.36
N ILE A 58 2.76 2.72 16.01
CA ILE A 58 2.52 3.95 16.77
C ILE A 58 3.31 3.91 18.08
N GLU A 59 3.22 2.83 18.87
CA GLU A 59 3.94 2.68 20.14
C GLU A 59 5.46 2.83 19.96
N THR A 60 6.02 2.14 18.96
CA THR A 60 7.46 2.24 18.65
C THR A 60 7.86 3.65 18.22
N ALA A 61 7.00 4.38 17.50
CA ALA A 61 7.27 5.76 17.10
C ALA A 61 7.26 6.72 18.31
N GLU A 62 6.37 6.50 19.29
CA GLU A 62 6.32 7.27 20.53
C GLU A 62 7.54 7.02 21.42
N ASP A 63 7.93 5.76 21.58
CA ASP A 63 9.14 5.39 22.32
C ASP A 63 10.39 6.00 21.69
N PHE A 64 10.51 5.92 20.36
CA PHE A 64 11.62 6.54 19.63
C PHE A 64 11.66 8.06 19.81
N LYS A 65 10.50 8.72 19.78
CA LYS A 65 10.37 10.15 20.03
C LYS A 65 10.80 10.52 21.45
N TRP A 66 10.43 9.71 22.45
CA TRP A 66 10.84 9.90 23.83
C TRP A 66 12.36 9.74 24.00
N ILE A 67 12.95 8.69 23.40
CA ILE A 67 14.41 8.46 23.42
C ILE A 67 15.15 9.64 22.78
N LEU A 68 14.72 10.10 21.61
CA LEU A 68 15.37 11.21 20.91
C LEU A 68 15.23 12.51 21.70
N GLY A 69 14.08 12.76 22.32
CA GLY A 69 13.87 13.89 23.23
C GLY A 69 14.88 13.88 24.37
N LYS A 70 15.11 12.71 24.99
CA LYS A 70 16.08 12.52 26.08
C LYS A 70 17.51 12.79 25.64
N LEU A 71 17.91 12.32 24.46
CA LEU A 71 19.24 12.56 23.88
C LEU A 71 19.48 14.05 23.58
N ASN A 72 18.45 14.76 23.12
CA ASN A 72 18.56 16.19 22.80
C ASN A 72 18.64 17.07 24.05
N THR A 73 18.00 16.67 25.16
CA THR A 73 18.14 17.34 26.47
C THR A 73 19.49 17.14 27.15
N SER A 74 20.31 16.17 26.71
CA SER A 74 21.68 15.98 27.24
C SER A 74 22.68 17.04 26.75
N SER A 75 22.27 17.90 25.81
CA SER A 75 23.18 18.72 25.01
C SER A 75 22.85 20.22 25.06
N GLN A 76 22.39 20.79 26.18
CA GLN A 76 22.63 22.20 26.64
C GLN A 76 21.78 22.58 27.87
N PRO A 77 22.38 23.02 29.00
CA PRO A 77 21.70 23.86 29.98
C PRO A 77 21.87 25.34 29.59
N GLY A 78 20.79 25.96 29.11
CA GLY A 78 20.60 27.41 29.14
C GLY A 78 20.76 28.18 27.83
N ARG A 79 19.64 28.62 27.25
CA ARG A 79 19.36 30.05 26.97
C ARG A 79 18.00 30.24 26.27
N PHE A 80 17.23 31.15 26.87
CA PHE A 80 16.26 32.09 26.32
C PHE A 80 15.45 31.79 25.04
N ARG A 81 14.13 31.94 25.22
CA ARG A 81 13.08 32.14 24.20
C ARG A 81 13.55 32.90 22.95
N SER A 82 13.27 32.35 21.78
CA SER A 82 12.88 33.14 20.61
C SER A 82 11.82 32.41 19.80
N ARG A 83 10.60 32.97 19.81
CA ARG A 83 9.43 32.54 19.07
C ARG A 83 9.39 33.35 17.78
N SER A 84 10.11 32.95 16.74
CA SER A 84 9.86 33.33 15.34
C SER A 84 10.91 32.66 14.44
N ASN A 85 10.51 31.66 13.62
CA ASN A 85 11.16 31.16 12.39
C ASN A 85 10.72 29.73 11.96
N SER A 86 9.69 29.12 12.58
CA SER A 86 9.38 27.70 12.30
C SER A 86 8.97 27.39 10.85
N LYS A 87 8.47 28.37 10.08
CA LYS A 87 8.07 28.15 8.67
C LYS A 87 9.25 28.05 7.69
N VAL A 88 10.33 28.83 7.89
CA VAL A 88 11.48 28.83 6.96
C VAL A 88 12.36 27.59 7.16
N GLY A 89 12.44 27.09 8.41
CA GLY A 89 13.10 25.82 8.73
C GLY A 89 12.38 24.61 8.13
N SER A 90 11.04 24.57 8.22
CA SER A 90 10.23 23.49 7.63
C SER A 90 10.43 23.38 6.13
N PHE A 91 10.34 24.50 5.39
CA PHE A 91 10.47 24.47 3.93
C PHE A 91 11.84 23.95 3.46
N LYS A 92 12.93 24.34 4.13
CA LYS A 92 14.27 23.82 3.80
C LYS A 92 14.39 22.32 4.12
N ILE A 93 13.81 21.87 5.23
CA ILE A 93 13.77 20.45 5.60
C ILE A 93 12.93 19.65 4.60
N ASP A 94 11.76 20.14 4.20
CA ASP A 94 10.87 19.48 3.23
C ASP A 94 11.54 19.36 1.85
N VAL A 95 12.24 20.40 1.40
CA VAL A 95 13.03 20.37 0.16
C VAL A 95 14.19 19.39 0.28
N VAL A 96 14.93 19.40 1.38
CA VAL A 96 16.05 18.46 1.61
C VAL A 96 15.55 17.01 1.64
N VAL A 97 14.46 16.72 2.36
CA VAL A 97 13.85 15.40 2.41
C VAL A 97 13.39 14.97 1.01
N THR A 98 12.77 15.85 0.25
CA THR A 98 12.34 15.57 -1.12
C THR A 98 13.54 15.26 -2.02
N VAL A 99 14.61 16.07 -1.95
CA VAL A 99 15.84 15.83 -2.72
C VAL A 99 16.49 14.51 -2.33
N VAL A 100 16.57 14.19 -1.03
CA VAL A 100 17.11 12.91 -0.55
C VAL A 100 16.28 11.75 -1.07
N LEU A 101 14.94 11.82 -1.01
CA LEU A 101 14.07 10.78 -1.54
C LEU A 101 14.22 10.61 -3.06
N LEU A 102 14.39 11.70 -3.81
CA LEU A 102 14.67 11.64 -5.25
C LEU A 102 16.02 11.00 -5.55
N VAL A 103 17.06 11.35 -4.79
CA VAL A 103 18.39 10.74 -4.94
C VAL A 103 18.32 9.25 -4.62
N LEU A 104 17.66 8.85 -3.54
CA LEU A 104 17.45 7.45 -3.20
C LEU A 104 16.67 6.70 -4.29
N LEU A 105 15.66 7.34 -4.89
CA LEU A 105 14.91 6.77 -6.01
C LEU A 105 15.79 6.57 -7.25
N VAL A 106 16.60 7.56 -7.62
CA VAL A 106 17.54 7.46 -8.75
C VAL A 106 18.57 6.36 -8.49
N LEU A 107 19.17 6.32 -7.30
CA LEU A 107 20.10 5.27 -6.92
C LEU A 107 19.46 3.89 -6.98
N PHE A 108 18.21 3.77 -6.52
CA PHE A 108 17.43 2.54 -6.60
C PHE A 108 17.18 2.09 -8.04
N TYR A 109 16.84 3.01 -8.94
CA TYR A 109 16.68 2.72 -10.37
C TYR A 109 18.00 2.30 -11.03
N CYS A 110 19.09 3.03 -10.75
CA CYS A 110 20.42 2.70 -11.27
C CYS A 110 20.88 1.32 -10.78
N LEU A 111 20.70 1.02 -9.49
CA LEU A 111 21.06 -0.27 -8.91
C LEU A 111 20.22 -1.40 -9.53
N SER A 112 18.90 -1.22 -9.60
CA SER A 112 17.98 -2.21 -10.18
C SER A 112 18.30 -2.51 -11.64
N GLY A 113 18.53 -1.48 -12.47
CA GLY A 113 18.91 -1.66 -13.87
C GLY A 113 20.31 -2.26 -14.05
N SER A 114 21.26 -1.93 -13.17
CA SER A 114 22.60 -2.54 -13.20
C SER A 114 22.60 -4.02 -12.81
N LEU A 115 21.71 -4.42 -11.90
CA LEU A 115 21.50 -5.81 -11.49
C LEU A 115 20.77 -6.57 -12.59
N GLU A 116 19.76 -5.97 -13.21
CA GLU A 116 19.02 -6.56 -14.35
C GLU A 116 19.98 -6.94 -15.48
N MET A 117 20.88 -6.03 -15.89
CA MET A 117 21.88 -6.30 -16.94
C MET A 117 22.84 -7.46 -16.60
N LYS A 118 23.07 -7.73 -15.30
CA LYS A 118 23.92 -8.85 -14.85
C LYS A 118 23.14 -10.16 -14.74
N GLU A 119 21.88 -10.10 -14.31
CA GLU A 119 21.03 -11.26 -14.05
C GLU A 119 20.27 -11.75 -15.29
N PHE A 120 20.17 -10.93 -16.36
CA PHE A 120 19.53 -11.28 -17.64
C PHE A 120 20.10 -12.56 -18.28
N ASN A 121 21.36 -12.89 -17.98
CA ASN A 121 22.02 -14.11 -18.47
C ASN A 121 21.63 -15.39 -17.70
N LYS A 122 20.95 -15.29 -16.55
CA LYS A 122 20.59 -16.45 -15.71
C LYS A 122 19.10 -16.83 -15.77
N GLY A 123 18.25 -15.98 -16.34
CA GLY A 123 16.85 -16.32 -16.68
C GLY A 123 15.99 -16.82 -15.50
N GLY A 124 16.08 -16.17 -14.33
CA GLY A 124 15.36 -16.57 -13.12
C GLY A 124 14.32 -15.55 -12.61
N SER A 125 13.54 -15.95 -11.60
CA SER A 125 12.52 -15.13 -10.91
C SER A 125 13.08 -13.85 -10.26
N GLU A 126 14.40 -13.77 -10.07
CA GLU A 126 15.07 -12.57 -9.54
C GLU A 126 14.99 -11.38 -10.51
N VAL A 127 15.03 -11.64 -11.83
CA VAL A 127 14.88 -10.61 -12.88
C VAL A 127 13.46 -10.02 -12.85
N GLU A 128 12.45 -10.86 -12.65
CA GLU A 128 11.05 -10.43 -12.54
C GLU A 128 10.83 -9.50 -11.34
N LEU A 129 11.49 -9.77 -10.21
CA LEU A 129 11.41 -8.92 -9.02
C LEU A 129 12.13 -7.58 -9.22
N LEU A 130 13.28 -7.58 -9.89
CA LEU A 130 14.01 -6.34 -10.22
C LEU A 130 13.20 -5.46 -11.19
N LEU A 131 12.60 -6.06 -12.21
CA LEU A 131 11.70 -5.37 -13.14
C LEU A 131 10.44 -4.86 -12.43
N ALA A 132 9.84 -5.66 -11.55
CA ALA A 132 8.71 -5.24 -10.72
C ALA A 132 9.06 -4.00 -9.87
N CYS A 133 10.25 -4.00 -9.27
CA CYS A 133 10.80 -2.86 -8.53
C CYS A 133 10.91 -1.59 -9.38
N MET A 134 11.26 -1.69 -10.67
CA MET A 134 11.33 -0.53 -11.56
C MET A 134 9.95 0.06 -11.89
N VAL A 135 8.93 -0.79 -12.02
CA VAL A 135 7.56 -0.36 -12.35
C VAL A 135 6.78 0.09 -11.10
N GLY A 136 7.16 -0.37 -9.91
CA GLY A 136 6.49 -0.06 -8.64
C GLY A 136 6.26 1.43 -8.34
N PRO A 137 7.25 2.33 -8.53
CA PRO A 137 7.06 3.76 -8.30
C PRO A 137 5.94 4.40 -9.12
N LEU A 138 5.65 3.90 -10.32
CA LEU A 138 4.49 4.36 -11.10
C LEU A 138 3.17 4.08 -10.37
N GLY A 139 3.07 2.91 -9.71
CA GLY A 139 1.90 2.54 -8.91
C GLY A 139 1.74 3.47 -7.71
N VAL A 140 2.86 3.83 -7.05
CA VAL A 140 2.85 4.79 -5.95
C VAL A 140 2.39 6.18 -6.41
N TRP A 141 2.84 6.66 -7.57
CA TRP A 141 2.43 7.96 -8.10
C TRP A 141 0.94 8.00 -8.45
N ILE A 142 0.42 6.95 -9.08
CA ILE A 142 -1.02 6.84 -9.37
C ILE A 142 -1.81 6.83 -8.05
N ARG A 143 -1.40 6.01 -7.08
CA ARG A 143 -2.05 5.96 -5.76
C ARG A 143 -2.03 7.31 -5.07
N TRP A 144 -0.89 8.01 -5.07
CA TRP A 144 -0.75 9.34 -4.48
C TRP A 144 -1.66 10.35 -5.17
N PHE A 145 -1.73 10.33 -6.51
CA PHE A 145 -2.60 11.20 -7.29
C PHE A 145 -4.07 10.95 -6.96
N LEU A 146 -4.50 9.68 -6.89
CA LEU A 146 -5.85 9.30 -6.49
C LEU A 146 -6.16 9.76 -5.06
N ALA A 147 -5.28 9.49 -4.11
CA ALA A 147 -5.47 9.90 -2.72
C ALA A 147 -5.57 11.41 -2.58
N LYS A 148 -4.65 12.16 -3.20
CA LYS A 148 -4.62 13.64 -3.14
C LYS A 148 -5.88 14.27 -3.73
N ASN A 149 -6.40 13.71 -4.81
CA ASN A 149 -7.52 14.29 -5.54
C ASN A 149 -8.89 13.79 -5.09
N LEU A 150 -8.98 12.68 -4.34
CA LEU A 150 -10.28 12.06 -4.05
C LEU A 150 -10.50 11.79 -2.56
N ASN A 151 -9.45 11.65 -1.74
CA ASN A 151 -9.64 11.49 -0.30
C ASN A 151 -10.06 12.83 0.32
N GLY A 152 -11.13 12.84 1.11
CA GLY A 152 -11.59 14.04 1.82
C GLY A 152 -12.44 15.02 0.99
N GLN A 153 -12.56 14.83 -0.32
CA GLN A 153 -13.32 15.76 -1.19
C GLN A 153 -14.83 15.52 -1.16
N GLY A 154 -15.25 14.27 -0.93
CA GLY A 154 -16.65 13.86 -1.04
C GLY A 154 -17.15 13.82 -2.50
N LEU A 155 -18.40 13.40 -2.68
CA LEU A 155 -19.09 13.29 -3.95
C LEU A 155 -19.96 14.52 -4.23
N GLY A 156 -19.87 15.02 -5.46
CA GLY A 156 -20.67 16.14 -5.96
C GLY A 156 -20.27 17.50 -5.37
N LYS A 157 -20.97 18.56 -5.82
CA LYS A 157 -20.68 19.95 -5.41
C LYS A 157 -20.88 20.20 -3.91
N ASN A 158 -21.64 19.35 -3.23
CA ASN A 158 -21.98 19.50 -1.81
C ASN A 158 -21.04 18.72 -0.88
N GLY A 159 -20.04 18.00 -1.41
CA GLY A 159 -19.08 17.24 -0.60
C GLY A 159 -19.73 16.10 0.20
N PHE A 160 -20.73 15.42 -0.38
CA PHE A 160 -21.41 14.30 0.29
C PHE A 160 -20.41 13.16 0.54
N LEU A 161 -20.42 12.54 1.71
CA LEU A 161 -19.44 11.48 2.05
C LEU A 161 -17.97 11.94 2.08
N ASN A 162 -17.68 13.22 2.39
CA ASN A 162 -16.31 13.73 2.54
C ASN A 162 -15.44 12.98 3.55
N TRP A 163 -16.03 12.28 4.52
CA TRP A 163 -15.33 11.40 5.45
C TRP A 163 -14.73 10.15 4.79
N PHE A 164 -15.17 9.80 3.59
CA PHE A 164 -14.84 8.55 2.92
C PHE A 164 -13.61 8.71 2.00
N PRO A 165 -12.56 7.89 2.17
CA PRO A 165 -11.36 7.96 1.34
C PRO A 165 -11.53 7.22 0.01
N PHE A 166 -12.13 7.92 -0.96
CA PHE A 166 -12.41 7.37 -2.30
C PHE A 166 -11.16 7.04 -3.11
N GLY A 167 -10.09 7.81 -2.98
CA GLY A 167 -8.82 7.56 -3.67
C GLY A 167 -8.19 6.24 -3.24
N THR A 168 -8.14 5.98 -1.94
CA THR A 168 -7.65 4.69 -1.39
C THR A 168 -8.54 3.53 -1.84
N LEU A 169 -9.86 3.70 -1.79
CA LEU A 169 -10.81 2.69 -2.27
C LEU A 169 -10.57 2.36 -3.75
N ILE A 170 -10.54 3.37 -4.62
CA ILE A 170 -10.37 3.18 -6.07
C ILE A 170 -9.03 2.52 -6.37
N ALA A 171 -7.96 2.94 -5.72
CA ALA A 171 -6.64 2.34 -5.89
C ALA A 171 -6.64 0.84 -5.52
N ASN A 172 -7.26 0.48 -4.39
CA ASN A 172 -7.35 -0.90 -3.93
C ASN A 172 -8.21 -1.79 -4.83
N VAL A 173 -9.44 -1.35 -5.13
CA VAL A 173 -10.39 -2.12 -5.94
C VAL A 173 -9.89 -2.27 -7.38
N SER A 174 -9.38 -1.19 -8.00
CA SER A 174 -8.86 -1.26 -9.37
C SER A 174 -7.64 -2.17 -9.48
N ALA A 175 -6.69 -2.07 -8.54
CA ALA A 175 -5.52 -2.95 -8.51
C ALA A 175 -5.91 -4.42 -8.30
N ALA A 176 -6.91 -4.69 -7.44
CA ALA A 176 -7.43 -6.03 -7.24
C ALA A 176 -8.08 -6.61 -8.52
N CYS A 177 -8.87 -5.81 -9.24
CA CYS A 177 -9.46 -6.24 -10.51
C CYS A 177 -8.38 -6.56 -11.56
N VAL A 178 -7.39 -5.67 -11.74
CA VAL A 178 -6.31 -5.89 -12.71
C VAL A 178 -5.46 -7.10 -12.32
N MET A 179 -5.18 -7.30 -11.03
CA MET A 179 -4.53 -8.51 -10.51
C MET A 179 -5.30 -9.79 -10.89
N ALA A 180 -6.62 -9.79 -10.73
CA ALA A 180 -7.48 -10.91 -11.10
C ALA A 180 -7.47 -11.18 -12.62
N VAL A 181 -7.50 -10.13 -13.45
CA VAL A 181 -7.39 -10.24 -14.91
C VAL A 181 -6.07 -10.91 -15.31
N PHE A 182 -4.94 -10.43 -14.79
CA PHE A 182 -3.67 -11.06 -15.10
C PHE A 182 -3.58 -12.49 -14.58
N ALA A 183 -4.13 -12.78 -13.40
CA ALA A 183 -4.09 -14.13 -12.83
C ALA A 183 -4.83 -15.16 -13.71
N ILE A 184 -5.96 -14.79 -14.32
CA ILE A 184 -6.68 -15.67 -15.24
C ILE A 184 -6.01 -15.74 -16.61
N LEU A 185 -5.51 -14.61 -17.13
CA LEU A 185 -4.81 -14.59 -18.41
C LEU A 185 -3.51 -15.42 -18.39
N LYS A 186 -2.80 -15.47 -17.25
CA LYS A 186 -1.63 -16.35 -17.08
C LYS A 186 -2.00 -17.82 -17.27
N LYS A 187 -3.16 -18.25 -16.73
CA LYS A 187 -3.67 -19.62 -16.92
C LYS A 187 -4.07 -19.90 -18.37
N GLU A 188 -4.68 -18.93 -19.05
CA GLU A 188 -5.18 -19.12 -20.43
C GLU A 188 -4.07 -19.06 -21.48
N VAL A 189 -3.19 -18.05 -21.39
CA VAL A 189 -2.11 -17.87 -22.36
C VAL A 189 -1.00 -18.90 -22.16
N ASN A 190 -0.67 -19.21 -20.90
CA ASN A 190 0.32 -20.22 -20.50
C ASN A 190 1.65 -20.12 -21.27
N THR A 191 2.18 -18.90 -21.42
CA THR A 191 3.51 -18.67 -22.02
C THR A 191 4.43 -17.98 -21.02
N GLN A 192 5.71 -18.39 -20.99
CA GLN A 192 6.70 -17.83 -20.08
C GLN A 192 6.84 -16.31 -20.21
N ASN A 193 6.87 -15.80 -21.45
CA ASN A 193 7.01 -14.35 -21.69
C ASN A 193 5.82 -13.55 -21.14
N PHE A 194 4.60 -14.05 -21.33
CA PHE A 194 3.41 -13.40 -20.79
C PHE A 194 3.41 -13.47 -19.27
N ASP A 195 3.75 -14.62 -18.70
CA ASP A 195 3.82 -14.83 -17.26
C ASP A 195 4.82 -13.90 -16.58
N THR A 196 6.01 -13.70 -17.17
CA THR A 196 7.01 -12.75 -16.69
C THR A 196 6.45 -11.32 -16.71
N VAL A 197 5.89 -10.86 -17.84
CA VAL A 197 5.33 -9.50 -17.94
C VAL A 197 4.17 -9.29 -16.98
N ALA A 198 3.25 -10.26 -16.89
CA ALA A 198 2.12 -10.23 -15.98
C ALA A 198 2.59 -10.18 -14.52
N THR A 199 3.61 -10.97 -14.15
CA THR A 199 4.22 -10.99 -12.81
C THR A 199 4.84 -9.64 -12.45
N VAL A 200 5.57 -9.01 -13.38
CA VAL A 200 6.14 -7.67 -13.20
C VAL A 200 5.05 -6.62 -12.93
N ILE A 201 3.96 -6.65 -13.70
CA ILE A 201 2.84 -5.71 -13.52
C ILE A 201 2.10 -5.98 -12.21
N GLN A 202 1.85 -7.25 -11.89
CA GLN A 202 1.14 -7.67 -10.68
C GLN A 202 1.91 -7.30 -9.40
N PHE A 203 3.17 -7.72 -9.28
CA PHE A 203 3.97 -7.46 -8.08
C PHE A 203 4.47 -6.02 -8.00
N GLY A 204 4.89 -5.43 -9.13
CA GLY A 204 5.39 -4.07 -9.17
C GLY A 204 4.28 -3.05 -9.13
N LEU A 205 3.58 -2.88 -10.26
CA LEU A 205 2.61 -1.80 -10.44
C LEU A 205 1.40 -1.95 -9.51
N MET A 206 0.70 -3.09 -9.58
CA MET A 206 -0.54 -3.32 -8.81
C MET A 206 -0.27 -3.50 -7.32
N GLY A 207 0.88 -4.08 -6.98
CA GLY A 207 1.37 -4.16 -5.61
C GLY A 207 1.50 -2.78 -4.97
N CYS A 208 2.20 -1.85 -5.63
CA CYS A 208 2.44 -0.50 -5.13
C CYS A 208 1.25 0.48 -5.30
N LEU A 209 0.37 0.22 -6.29
CA LEU A 209 -0.87 0.96 -6.49
C LEU A 209 -1.88 0.68 -5.37
N SER A 210 -1.97 -0.56 -4.90
CA SER A 210 -2.81 -0.92 -3.77
C SER A 210 -2.10 -0.69 -2.44
N THR A 211 -2.85 -0.58 -1.35
CA THR A 211 -2.28 -0.39 -0.01
C THR A 211 -3.19 -0.94 1.08
N VAL A 212 -2.61 -1.75 1.96
CA VAL A 212 -3.24 -2.20 3.20
C VAL A 212 -2.95 -1.21 4.33
N SER A 213 -1.75 -0.63 4.36
CA SER A 213 -1.33 0.27 5.44
C SER A 213 -2.14 1.57 5.47
N THR A 214 -2.36 2.23 4.34
CA THR A 214 -3.21 3.44 4.30
C THR A 214 -4.67 3.10 4.63
N PHE A 215 -5.18 1.99 4.09
CA PHE A 215 -6.52 1.51 4.37
C PHE A 215 -6.77 1.28 5.87
N ILE A 216 -5.86 0.57 6.55
CA ILE A 216 -6.01 0.31 7.99
C ILE A 216 -5.74 1.57 8.82
N ALA A 217 -4.85 2.48 8.39
CA ALA A 217 -4.66 3.76 9.08
C ALA A 217 -5.94 4.62 9.03
N GLU A 218 -6.59 4.70 7.87
CA GLU A 218 -7.87 5.38 7.70
C GLU A 218 -8.97 4.73 8.55
N PHE A 219 -9.05 3.40 8.55
CA PHE A 219 -9.95 2.63 9.41
C PHE A 219 -9.71 2.88 10.91
N HIS A 220 -8.44 2.90 11.33
CA HIS A 220 -8.05 3.14 12.72
C HIS A 220 -8.45 4.55 13.17
N ASN A 221 -8.17 5.58 12.36
CA ASN A 221 -8.57 6.96 12.63
C ASN A 221 -10.10 7.11 12.78
N MET A 222 -10.89 6.38 11.97
CA MET A 222 -12.35 6.35 12.12
C MET A 222 -12.80 5.65 13.42
N LYS A 223 -12.06 4.63 13.88
CA LYS A 223 -12.36 3.96 15.16
C LYS A 223 -12.02 4.83 16.36
N GLU A 224 -10.89 5.54 16.34
CA GLU A 224 -10.50 6.46 17.42
C GLU A 224 -11.48 7.64 17.56
N SER A 225 -11.99 8.18 16.44
CA SER A 225 -13.01 9.25 16.45
C SER A 225 -14.41 8.79 16.87
N ASN A 226 -14.54 7.59 17.43
CA ASN A 226 -15.78 6.95 17.88
C ASN A 226 -16.83 6.73 16.75
N GLN A 227 -16.39 6.73 15.49
CA GLN A 227 -17.23 6.53 14.31
C GLN A 227 -17.20 5.06 13.84
N ARG A 228 -17.48 4.12 14.75
CA ARG A 228 -17.36 2.66 14.51
C ARG A 228 -18.14 2.17 13.29
N CYS A 229 -19.36 2.68 13.09
CA CYS A 229 -20.18 2.30 11.93
C CYS A 229 -19.54 2.72 10.60
N ARG A 230 -18.90 3.89 10.55
CA ARG A 230 -18.19 4.37 9.34
C ARG A 230 -16.95 3.54 9.06
N ALA A 231 -16.18 3.21 10.09
CA ALA A 231 -15.02 2.33 9.97
C ALA A 231 -15.42 0.96 9.41
N ASN A 232 -16.44 0.33 9.98
CA ASN A 232 -16.93 -0.98 9.51
C ASN A 232 -17.48 -0.90 8.09
N ALA A 233 -18.27 0.13 7.76
CA ALA A 233 -18.77 0.35 6.41
C ALA A 233 -17.63 0.54 5.41
N TYR A 234 -16.60 1.33 5.75
CA TYR A 234 -15.42 1.54 4.92
C TYR A 234 -14.65 0.24 4.66
N ALA A 235 -14.46 -0.59 5.69
CA ALA A 235 -13.83 -1.90 5.54
C ALA A 235 -14.65 -2.83 4.63
N MET A 236 -15.96 -2.90 4.83
CA MET A 236 -16.86 -3.71 4.00
C MET A 236 -16.88 -3.26 2.53
N VAL A 237 -16.97 -1.95 2.28
CA VAL A 237 -16.98 -1.39 0.92
C VAL A 237 -15.62 -1.53 0.22
N THR A 238 -14.53 -1.69 0.96
CA THR A 238 -13.21 -1.96 0.35
C THR A 238 -13.04 -3.45 0.04
N ILE A 239 -13.42 -4.34 0.96
CA ILE A 239 -13.20 -5.79 0.84
C ILE A 239 -14.24 -6.46 -0.06
N LEU A 240 -15.54 -6.24 0.19
CA LEU A 240 -16.60 -6.98 -0.49
C LEU A 240 -16.61 -6.75 -2.01
N PRO A 241 -16.56 -5.50 -2.53
CA PRO A 241 -16.51 -5.28 -3.97
C PRO A 241 -15.24 -5.85 -4.60
N SER A 242 -14.09 -5.77 -3.92
CA SER A 242 -12.83 -6.34 -4.41
C SER A 242 -12.90 -7.87 -4.52
N PHE A 243 -13.51 -8.53 -3.54
CA PHE A 243 -13.72 -9.97 -3.57
C PHE A 243 -14.74 -10.37 -4.65
N ILE A 244 -15.91 -9.71 -4.69
CA ILE A 244 -16.97 -9.98 -5.68
C ILE A 244 -16.44 -9.81 -7.10
N MET A 245 -15.79 -8.68 -7.39
CA MET A 245 -15.21 -8.43 -8.71
C MET A 245 -14.10 -9.44 -9.03
N GLY A 246 -13.25 -9.77 -8.06
CA GLY A 246 -12.26 -10.83 -8.21
C GLY A 246 -12.88 -12.19 -8.53
N THR A 247 -13.98 -12.57 -7.86
CA THR A 247 -14.73 -13.79 -8.15
C THR A 247 -15.30 -13.78 -9.56
N LEU A 248 -15.89 -12.66 -10.00
CA LEU A 248 -16.43 -12.53 -11.35
C LEU A 248 -15.35 -12.59 -12.43
N ILE A 249 -14.20 -11.97 -12.19
CA ILE A 249 -13.10 -11.85 -13.16
C ILE A 249 -12.24 -13.13 -13.20
N TYR A 250 -11.95 -13.73 -12.05
CA TYR A 250 -11.05 -14.87 -11.92
C TYR A 250 -11.79 -16.18 -11.69
N SER A 251 -12.61 -16.27 -10.63
CA SER A 251 -13.20 -17.55 -10.22
C SER A 251 -14.21 -18.08 -11.23
N VAL A 252 -15.04 -17.21 -11.82
CA VAL A 252 -16.04 -17.63 -12.83
C VAL A 252 -15.38 -18.25 -14.07
N PRO A 253 -14.43 -17.59 -14.75
CA PRO A 253 -13.69 -18.23 -15.85
C PRO A 253 -12.89 -19.46 -15.40
N TYR A 254 -12.34 -19.44 -14.18
CA TYR A 254 -11.60 -20.58 -13.62
C TYR A 254 -12.48 -21.84 -13.52
N TRP A 255 -13.72 -21.70 -13.07
CA TRP A 255 -14.69 -22.78 -13.01
C TRP A 255 -15.17 -23.22 -14.40
N ILE A 256 -15.46 -22.28 -15.30
CA ILE A 256 -15.96 -22.59 -16.65
C ILE A 256 -14.94 -23.41 -17.44
N ASN A 257 -13.66 -23.03 -17.36
CA ASN A 257 -12.59 -23.68 -18.09
C ASN A 257 -12.01 -24.91 -17.37
N ASN A 258 -12.51 -25.24 -16.16
CA ASN A 258 -12.03 -26.34 -15.33
C ASN A 258 -10.51 -26.36 -15.18
N TYR A 259 -9.89 -25.19 -14.94
CA TYR A 259 -8.47 -25.20 -14.62
C TYR A 259 -8.25 -25.87 -13.27
N ASP A 260 -7.18 -26.66 -13.18
CA ASP A 260 -6.68 -27.20 -11.92
C ASP A 260 -6.09 -26.08 -11.02
#